data_AF-A0A072UXP4-F1
#
_entry.id   AF-A0A072UXP4-F1
#
_cell.length_a   1.000
_cell.length_b   1.000
_cell.length_c   1.000
_cell.angle_alpha   90.00
_cell.angle_beta   90.00
_cell.angle_gamma   90.00
#
_symmetry.space_group_name_H-M   'P 1'
#
loop_
_entity.id
_entity.type
_entity.pdbx_description
1 polymer ?
#
loop_
_entity_poly.entity_id
_entity_poly.type
_entity_poly.pdbx_seq_one_letter_code
_entity_poly.pdbx_strand_id
1 'polypeptide(L)'
;MKSVSLTSFPAYLVLHMQRYVMEQGVLKKLDVSVAVPKILDISGMRSKGRQPGEELYSDTHVTDEYLPDGKGRYQLLGFVSHVGSSMDTGHYIAYVRKLDRWVLFDDNIVGAVHRPPKDMGYLYFFERLDD
;
A
#
# COMPACT_ATOMS: atom_id res chain seq x y z
N MET A 1 -21.58 3.00 -12.60
CA MET A 1 -20.67 2.82 -11.44
C MET A 1 -19.25 2.75 -11.99
N LYS A 2 -18.34 3.63 -11.57
CA LYS A 2 -16.94 3.56 -12.03
C LYS A 2 -16.23 2.46 -11.23
N SER A 3 -15.48 1.60 -11.91
CA SER A 3 -14.65 0.56 -11.30
C SER A 3 -13.18 0.86 -11.61
N VAL A 4 -12.29 0.57 -10.67
CA VAL A 4 -10.85 0.68 -10.85
C VAL A 4 -10.28 -0.73 -10.88
N SER A 5 -9.46 -1.01 -11.89
CA SER A 5 -8.72 -2.26 -12.03
C SER A 5 -7.27 -1.95 -12.43
N LEU A 6 -6.38 -2.90 -12.22
CA LEU A 6 -4.94 -2.74 -12.47
C LEU A 6 -4.58 -3.45 -13.77
N THR A 7 -3.97 -2.72 -14.70
CA THR A 7 -3.44 -3.27 -15.96
C THR A 7 -2.15 -4.06 -15.75
N SER A 8 -1.34 -3.66 -14.77
CA SER A 8 -0.09 -4.30 -14.38
C SER A 8 0.08 -4.40 -12.86
N PHE A 9 0.97 -5.29 -12.42
CA PHE A 9 1.34 -5.53 -11.04
C PHE A 9 2.85 -5.31 -10.88
N PRO A 10 3.31 -4.23 -10.23
CA PRO A 10 4.73 -3.88 -10.12
C PRO A 10 5.51 -4.85 -9.23
N ALA A 11 6.85 -4.82 -9.30
CA ALA A 11 7.71 -5.62 -8.41
C ALA A 11 7.59 -5.19 -6.93
N TYR A 12 7.37 -3.90 -6.68
CA TYR A 12 7.09 -3.36 -5.35
C TYR A 12 5.77 -2.59 -5.37
N LEU A 13 4.87 -2.94 -4.47
CA LEU A 13 3.58 -2.28 -4.29
C LEU A 13 3.61 -1.42 -3.02
N VAL A 14 3.30 -0.14 -3.18
CA VAL A 14 3.16 0.79 -2.05
C VAL A 14 1.67 1.08 -1.83
N LEU A 15 1.19 0.83 -0.62
CA LEU A 15 -0.18 1.14 -0.22
C LEU A 15 -0.18 2.27 0.81
N HIS A 16 -0.87 3.35 0.49
CA HIS A 16 -1.13 4.45 1.41
C HIS A 16 -2.48 4.23 2.10
N MET A 17 -2.45 4.11 3.42
CA MET A 17 -3.65 4.00 4.23
C MET A 17 -4.25 5.40 4.45
N GLN A 18 -5.46 5.61 3.94
CA GLN A 18 -6.19 6.87 4.09
C GLN A 18 -6.72 7.02 5.52
N ARG A 19 -5.84 7.41 6.44
CA ARG A 19 -6.14 7.59 7.87
C ARG A 19 -6.61 8.99 8.24
N TYR A 20 -6.94 9.83 7.27
CA TYR A 20 -7.35 11.21 7.54
C TYR A 20 -8.63 11.52 6.78
N VAL A 21 -9.57 12.16 7.48
CA VAL A 21 -10.86 12.56 6.93
C VAL A 21 -11.12 14.03 7.26
N MET A 22 -11.72 14.75 6.31
CA MET A 22 -12.23 16.08 6.56
C MET A 22 -13.65 15.98 7.11
N GLU A 23 -13.85 16.37 8.36
CA GLU A 23 -15.16 16.45 9.00
C GLU A 23 -15.45 17.91 9.39
N GLN A 24 -16.50 18.50 8.81
CA GLN A 24 -16.93 19.87 9.12
C GLN A 24 -15.80 20.92 9.00
N GLY A 25 -14.92 20.76 8.01
CA GLY A 25 -13.78 21.66 7.79
C GLY A 25 -12.58 21.40 8.71
N VAL A 26 -12.65 20.41 9.59
CA VAL A 26 -11.55 19.98 10.46
C VAL A 26 -11.00 18.66 9.96
N LEU A 27 -9.67 18.61 9.77
CA LEU A 27 -8.98 17.37 9.45
C LEU A 27 -8.85 16.50 10.70
N LYS A 28 -9.36 15.28 10.66
CA LYS A 28 -9.27 14.32 11.77
C LYS A 28 -8.48 13.09 11.36
N LYS A 29 -7.62 12.64 12.27
CA LYS A 29 -6.95 11.35 12.15
C LYS A 29 -7.90 10.24 12.59
N LEU A 30 -8.05 9.23 11.75
CA LEU A 30 -8.74 7.98 12.01
C LEU A 30 -7.79 7.03 12.73
N ASP A 31 -7.91 6.98 14.05
CA ASP A 31 -7.15 6.08 14.92
C ASP A 31 -7.79 4.68 14.95
N VAL A 32 -7.81 4.02 13.80
CA VAL A 32 -8.48 2.72 13.60
C VAL A 32 -7.45 1.66 13.23
N SER A 33 -7.45 0.55 13.97
CA SER A 33 -6.64 -0.62 13.64
C SER A 33 -7.17 -1.27 12.36
N VAL A 34 -6.28 -1.49 11.38
CA VAL A 34 -6.60 -2.19 10.14
C VAL A 34 -5.68 -3.40 10.05
N ALA A 35 -6.24 -4.61 10.07
CA ALA A 35 -5.46 -5.82 9.96
C ALA A 35 -4.77 -5.90 8.58
N VAL A 36 -3.44 -6.01 8.58
CA VAL A 36 -2.64 -6.10 7.36
C VAL A 36 -2.04 -7.50 7.26
N PRO A 37 -2.31 -8.24 6.17
CA PRO A 37 -1.85 -9.60 6.03
C PRO A 37 -0.34 -9.66 5.70
N LYS A 38 0.31 -10.77 6.07
CA LYS A 38 1.71 -11.05 5.65
C LYS A 38 1.81 -11.21 4.13
N ILE A 39 0.80 -11.86 3.54
CA ILE A 39 0.66 -12.07 2.10
C ILE A 39 -0.61 -11.37 1.64
N LEU A 40 -0.48 -10.48 0.68
CA LEU A 40 -1.56 -9.76 0.05
C LEU A 40 -1.79 -10.34 -1.35
N ASP A 41 -3.00 -10.84 -1.62
CA ASP A 41 -3.41 -11.29 -2.95
C ASP A 41 -4.43 -10.31 -3.55
N ILE A 42 -4.01 -9.59 -4.58
CA ILE A 42 -4.83 -8.66 -5.36
C ILE A 42 -5.03 -9.15 -6.79
N SER A 43 -4.79 -10.43 -7.07
CA SER A 43 -4.89 -11.00 -8.42
C SER A 43 -6.28 -10.78 -9.04
N GLY A 44 -7.33 -10.77 -8.22
CA GLY A 44 -8.71 -10.49 -8.64
C GLY A 44 -8.97 -9.04 -9.09
N MET A 45 -8.05 -8.11 -8.83
CA MET A 45 -8.15 -6.71 -9.26
C MET A 45 -7.55 -6.47 -10.65
N ARG A 46 -7.02 -7.51 -11.30
CA ARG A 46 -6.46 -7.41 -12.65
C ARG A 46 -7.55 -7.01 -13.65
N SER A 47 -7.25 -6.02 -14.47
CA SER A 47 -8.10 -5.61 -15.58
C SER A 47 -8.27 -6.77 -16.56
N LYS A 48 -9.51 -6.98 -17.00
CA LYS A 48 -9.81 -7.93 -18.08
C LYS A 48 -9.58 -7.30 -19.46
N GLY A 49 -9.13 -6.06 -19.51
CA GLY A 49 -9.07 -5.27 -20.73
C GLY A 49 -10.45 -5.05 -21.34
N ARG A 50 -10.46 -4.70 -22.63
CA ARG A 50 -11.68 -4.50 -23.40
C ARG A 50 -12.50 -5.80 -23.48
N GLN A 51 -13.78 -5.72 -23.16
CA GLN A 51 -14.72 -6.84 -23.28
C GLN A 51 -15.46 -6.82 -24.62
N PRO A 52 -15.94 -7.99 -25.11
CA PRO A 52 -16.80 -8.04 -26.29
C PRO A 52 -18.03 -7.13 -26.13
N GLY A 53 -18.28 -6.28 -27.12
CA GLY A 53 -19.40 -5.32 -27.10
C GLY A 53 -19.07 -3.95 -26.48
N GLU A 54 -17.86 -3.73 -25.98
CA GLU A 54 -17.43 -2.39 -25.55
C GLU A 54 -16.99 -1.55 -26.77
N GLU A 55 -17.59 -0.36 -26.89
CA GLU A 55 -17.21 0.68 -27.85
C GLU A 55 -16.18 1.62 -27.22
N LEU A 56 -15.08 1.88 -27.93
CA LEU A 56 -14.10 2.86 -27.50
C LEU A 56 -14.66 4.26 -27.72
N TYR A 57 -14.66 5.06 -26.66
CA TYR A 57 -14.76 6.50 -26.84
C TYR A 57 -13.40 7.01 -27.32
N SER A 58 -13.36 7.80 -28.39
CA SER A 58 -12.10 8.28 -28.96
C SER A 58 -11.43 9.26 -28.00
N ASP A 59 -10.57 8.75 -27.15
CA ASP A 59 -9.62 9.55 -26.39
C ASP A 59 -8.23 8.96 -26.58
N THR A 60 -7.25 9.84 -26.69
CA THR A 60 -5.90 9.50 -27.12
C THR A 60 -5.25 8.58 -26.09
N HIS A 61 -5.11 7.30 -26.38
CA HIS A 61 -4.54 6.34 -25.43
C HIS A 61 -3.02 6.49 -25.33
N VAL A 62 -2.53 6.74 -24.12
CA VAL A 62 -1.14 6.46 -23.75
C VAL A 62 -1.03 4.94 -23.62
N THR A 63 -0.17 4.31 -24.41
CA THR A 63 0.13 2.88 -24.27
C THR A 63 1.11 2.69 -23.12
N ASP A 64 0.70 1.97 -22.06
CA ASP A 64 1.54 1.57 -20.92
C ASP A 64 2.53 0.45 -21.30
N GLU A 65 3.23 0.61 -22.42
CA GLU A 65 3.97 -0.46 -23.11
C GLU A 65 5.23 -0.94 -22.35
N TYR A 66 5.54 -0.36 -21.18
CA TYR A 66 6.77 -0.62 -20.41
C TYR A 66 6.57 -0.81 -18.90
N LEU A 67 5.35 -1.03 -18.40
CA LEU A 67 5.16 -1.28 -16.98
C LEU A 67 5.61 -2.70 -16.60
N PRO A 68 6.49 -2.87 -15.58
CA PRO A 68 6.81 -4.18 -15.04
C PRO A 68 5.53 -4.89 -14.58
N ASP A 69 5.31 -6.10 -15.07
CA ASP A 69 4.13 -6.89 -14.75
C ASP A 69 4.48 -8.26 -14.16
N GLY A 70 3.55 -8.84 -13.40
CA GLY A 70 3.72 -10.14 -12.76
C GLY A 70 2.44 -10.62 -12.08
N LYS A 71 2.57 -11.57 -11.16
CA LYS A 71 1.43 -12.11 -10.40
C LYS A 71 0.94 -11.10 -9.36
N GLY A 72 -0.34 -11.16 -9.02
CA GLY A 72 -0.99 -10.26 -8.05
C GLY A 72 -0.75 -10.63 -6.59
N ARG A 73 0.28 -11.42 -6.27
CA ARG A 73 0.60 -11.86 -4.91
C ARG A 73 1.83 -11.13 -4.40
N TYR A 74 1.76 -10.68 -3.16
CA TYR A 74 2.75 -9.79 -2.57
C TYR A 74 3.02 -10.17 -1.12
N GLN A 75 4.25 -10.00 -0.65
CA GLN A 75 4.64 -10.19 0.75
C GLN A 75 5.03 -8.85 1.39
N LEU A 76 4.59 -8.64 2.63
CA LEU A 76 4.91 -7.43 3.38
C LEU A 76 6.43 -7.35 3.65
N LEU A 77 7.05 -6.28 3.14
CA LEU A 77 8.47 -5.96 3.33
C LEU A 77 8.67 -5.03 4.51
N GLY A 78 7.79 -4.03 4.66
CA GLY A 78 7.91 -3.03 5.69
C GLY A 78 6.72 -2.08 5.71
N PHE A 79 6.67 -1.23 6.72
CA PHE A 79 5.67 -0.18 6.83
C PHE A 79 6.23 1.01 7.60
N VAL A 80 5.62 2.17 7.39
CA VAL A 80 5.91 3.40 8.13
C VAL A 80 4.67 3.75 8.94
N SER A 81 4.82 4.02 10.23
CA SER A 81 3.74 4.49 11.10
C SER A 81 3.90 5.98 11.40
N HIS A 82 2.78 6.70 11.43
CA HIS A 82 2.71 8.07 11.94
C HIS A 82 2.20 8.07 13.39
N VAL A 83 3.04 8.48 14.34
CA VAL A 83 2.71 8.64 15.76
C VAL A 83 2.38 10.10 16.02
N GLY A 84 1.16 10.38 16.49
CA GLY A 84 0.67 11.77 16.66
C GLY A 84 -0.82 11.87 16.37
N SER A 85 -1.48 12.89 16.91
CA SER A 85 -2.94 13.07 16.81
C SER A 85 -3.38 13.87 15.59
N SER A 86 -2.47 14.55 14.89
CA SER A 86 -2.80 15.43 13.76
C SER A 86 -2.02 15.07 12.50
N MET A 87 -2.14 15.88 11.43
CA MET A 87 -1.35 15.71 10.19
C MET A 87 -0.18 16.70 10.12
N ASP A 88 -0.30 17.84 10.80
CA ASP A 88 0.69 18.91 10.88
C ASP A 88 1.79 18.63 11.92
N THR A 89 1.53 17.73 12.88
CA THR A 89 2.51 17.32 13.89
C THR A 89 2.46 15.83 14.16
N GLY A 90 3.64 15.25 14.36
CA GLY A 90 3.82 13.88 14.79
C GLY A 90 5.22 13.39 14.45
N HIS A 91 5.38 12.06 14.51
CA HIS A 91 6.66 11.37 14.41
C HIS A 91 6.54 10.13 13.55
N TYR A 92 7.49 9.92 12.64
CA TYR A 92 7.46 8.78 11.73
C TYR A 92 8.46 7.72 12.17
N ILE A 93 7.99 6.48 12.27
CA ILE A 93 8.82 5.31 12.59
C ILE A 93 8.69 4.31 11.45
N ALA A 94 9.81 3.82 10.95
CA ALA A 94 9.83 2.78 9.93
C ALA A 94 10.07 1.41 10.56
N TYR A 95 9.33 0.41 10.09
CA TYR A 95 9.48 -0.98 10.48
C TYR A 95 9.80 -1.78 9.22
N VAL A 96 10.96 -2.44 9.21
CA VAL A 96 11.42 -3.21 8.05
C VAL A 96 11.64 -4.65 8.47
N ARG A 97 11.16 -5.59 7.66
CA ARG A 97 11.40 -7.01 7.84
C ARG A 97 12.67 -7.41 7.09
N LYS A 98 13.66 -7.94 7.81
CA LYS A 98 14.91 -8.48 7.25
C LYS A 98 15.16 -9.87 7.83
N LEU A 99 15.41 -10.87 6.98
CA LEU A 99 15.69 -12.26 7.40
C LEU A 99 14.64 -12.79 8.41
N ASP A 100 13.36 -12.52 8.12
CA ASP A 100 12.20 -12.84 8.97
C ASP A 100 12.19 -12.23 10.38
N ARG A 101 13.02 -11.21 10.62
CA ARG A 101 13.02 -10.40 11.84
C ARG A 101 12.57 -8.98 11.52
N TRP A 102 11.86 -8.37 12.46
CA TRP A 102 11.47 -6.97 12.33
C TRP A 102 12.48 -6.07 13.02
N VAL A 103 12.82 -4.99 12.34
CA VAL A 103 13.70 -3.93 12.84
C VAL A 103 12.94 -2.62 12.76
N LEU A 104 12.91 -1.88 13.86
CA LEU A 104 12.42 -0.50 13.89
C LEU A 104 13.58 0.45 13.60
N PHE A 105 13.28 1.50 12.87
CA PHE A 105 14.15 2.63 12.57
C PHE A 105 13.39 3.89 13.00
N ASP A 106 13.84 4.46 14.11
CA ASP A 106 13.30 5.64 14.77
C ASP A 106 14.45 6.65 14.90
N ASP A 107 14.64 7.44 13.85
CA ASP A 107 15.79 8.34 13.67
C ASP A 107 17.15 7.65 13.92
N ASN A 108 17.81 7.97 15.03
CA ASN A 108 19.08 7.40 15.45
C ASN A 108 18.94 6.10 16.26
N ILE A 109 17.70 5.70 16.57
CA ILE A 109 17.38 4.49 17.31
C ILE A 109 17.05 3.39 16.30
N VAL A 110 17.85 2.33 16.33
CA VAL A 110 17.65 1.13 15.52
C VAL A 110 17.57 -0.08 16.45
N GLY A 111 16.51 -0.86 16.34
CA GLY A 111 16.27 -1.96 17.28
C GLY A 111 15.48 -3.12 16.69
N ALA A 112 15.80 -4.34 17.10
CA ALA A 112 14.98 -5.50 16.80
C ALA A 112 13.66 -5.41 17.57
N VAL A 113 12.54 -5.71 16.91
CA VAL A 113 11.20 -5.71 17.50
C VAL A 113 10.50 -7.04 17.22
N HIS A 114 9.94 -7.66 18.25
CA HIS A 114 9.25 -8.94 18.08
C HIS A 114 7.82 -8.79 17.53
N ARG A 115 7.11 -7.73 17.95
CA ARG A 115 5.71 -7.48 17.60
C ARG A 115 5.51 -6.04 17.14
N PRO A 116 5.82 -5.71 15.87
CA PRO A 116 5.59 -4.36 15.36
C PRO A 116 4.08 -4.10 15.14
N PRO A 117 3.62 -2.84 15.35
CA PRO A 117 2.21 -2.41 15.25
C PRO A 117 1.78 -2.26 13.78
N LYS A 118 1.75 -3.39 13.06
CA LYS A 118 1.45 -3.46 11.62
C LYS A 118 0.06 -2.96 11.26
N ASP A 119 -0.85 -2.89 12.22
CA ASP A 119 -2.23 -2.48 12.04
C ASP A 119 -2.43 -0.95 12.10
N MET A 120 -1.39 -0.23 12.52
CA MET A 120 -1.35 1.24 12.63
C MET A 120 -0.47 1.91 11.57
N GLY A 121 0.03 1.13 10.60
CA GLY A 121 0.86 1.66 9.52
C GLY A 121 0.11 2.65 8.62
N TYR A 122 0.83 3.65 8.16
CA TYR A 122 0.39 4.71 7.26
C TYR A 122 0.77 4.42 5.80
N LEU A 123 2.02 3.98 5.58
CA LEU A 123 2.50 3.47 4.30
C LEU A 123 2.92 2.02 4.47
N TYR A 124 2.53 1.16 3.53
CA TYR A 124 2.95 -0.24 3.49
C TYR A 124 3.70 -0.53 2.21
N PHE A 125 4.78 -1.28 2.34
CA PHE A 125 5.64 -1.68 1.23
C PHE A 125 5.57 -3.20 1.10
N PHE A 126 5.18 -3.65 -0.07
CA PHE A 126 5.13 -5.06 -0.39
C PHE A 126 6.03 -5.38 -1.58
N GLU A 127 6.61 -6.57 -1.55
CA GLU A 127 7.40 -7.14 -2.63
C GLU A 127 6.58 -8.24 -3.32
N ARG A 128 6.57 -8.25 -4.64
CA ARG A 128 5.84 -9.24 -5.43
C ARG A 128 6.47 -10.64 -5.23
N LEU A 129 5.62 -11.65 -5.15
CA LEU A 129 6.02 -13.05 -5.12
C LEU A 129 6.01 -13.58 -6.54
N ASP A 130 7.16 -14.03 -7.04
CA ASP A 130 7.30 -14.56 -8.40
C ASP A 130 6.95 -16.06 -8.51
N ASP A 131 6.77 -16.75 -7.37
CA ASP A 131 6.36 -18.17 -7.26
C ASP A 131 5.07 -18.51 -8.02
#